data_AF-A0AA96QIG6-F1
#
_entry.id   AF-A0AA96QIG6-F1
#
_cell.length_a   1.000
_cell.length_b   1.000
_cell.length_c   1.000
_cell.angle_alpha   90.00
_cell.angle_beta   90.00
_cell.angle_gamma   90.00
#
_symmetry.space_group_name_H-M   'P 1'
#
loop_
_entity.id
_entity.type
_entity.pdbx_description
1 polymer ?
#
loop_
_entity_poly.entity_id
_entity_poly.type
_entity_poly.pdbx_seq_one_letter_code
_entity_poly.pdbx_strand_id
1 'polypeptide(L)'
;MRASAFSRPPLELGHYFPDWTSGVAALAAIAASEATLPSLLLRDPAETAAAPTPDMPPERLAGYLGRVYGYRIDRVCRATIGFGGTSWQVRRQRSRVGGLVRQHGGVAVGKQRDTPPTDRGAETREAFVPWSRLTDLRDGVLASAHQAFALAGVRGTIRCRLSHAHHSGARLRFAVAFGTAEPPPHWNLRQACLDQGVEV
;
A
#
# COMPACT_ATOMS: atom_id res chain seq x y z
N MET A 1 -15.54 10.86 38.09
CA MET A 1 -15.48 10.56 36.64
C MET A 1 -14.04 10.70 36.18
N ARG A 2 -13.35 9.58 35.92
CA ARG A 2 -12.00 9.59 35.34
C ARG A 2 -12.13 9.91 33.86
N ALA A 3 -11.48 10.98 33.41
CA ALA A 3 -11.33 11.27 32.00
C ALA A 3 -10.74 10.03 31.30
N SER A 4 -11.46 9.55 30.28
CA SER A 4 -10.98 8.52 29.37
C SER A 4 -9.58 8.89 28.89
N ALA A 5 -8.63 7.99 29.04
CA ALA A 5 -7.27 8.15 28.57
C ALA A 5 -7.31 8.29 27.04
N PHE A 6 -7.34 9.53 26.54
CA PHE A 6 -7.11 9.83 25.14
C PHE A 6 -5.73 9.29 24.79
N SER A 7 -5.70 8.11 24.17
CA SER A 7 -4.50 7.54 23.56
C SER A 7 -3.91 8.60 22.65
N ARG A 8 -2.65 8.99 22.90
CA ARG A 8 -1.91 9.80 21.92
C ARG A 8 -2.07 9.13 20.54
N PRO A 9 -2.28 9.90 19.47
CA PRO A 9 -2.34 9.32 18.13
C PRO A 9 -1.06 8.52 17.88
N PRO A 10 -1.15 7.34 17.24
CA PRO A 10 0.00 6.50 17.00
C PRO A 10 1.05 7.30 16.20
N LEU A 11 2.33 7.02 16.49
CA LEU A 11 3.41 7.58 15.70
C LEU A 11 3.41 6.88 14.35
N GLU A 12 3.15 7.62 13.27
CA GLU A 12 3.19 7.08 11.90
C GLU A 12 4.50 7.47 11.21
N LEU A 13 5.17 6.47 10.65
CA LEU A 13 6.40 6.66 9.90
C LEU A 13 6.23 6.18 8.46
N GLY A 14 6.71 7.00 7.52
CA GLY A 14 6.77 6.69 6.10
C GLY A 14 8.01 5.88 5.75
N HIS A 15 7.82 4.91 4.86
CA HIS A 15 8.88 4.08 4.29
C HIS A 15 8.70 3.96 2.79
N TYR A 16 9.79 3.87 2.04
CA TYR A 16 9.77 3.63 0.59
C TYR A 16 10.52 2.34 0.25
N PHE A 17 9.96 1.59 -0.69
CA PHE A 17 10.53 0.36 -1.24
C PHE A 17 10.78 0.52 -2.74
N PRO A 18 11.80 -0.17 -3.29
CA PRO A 18 12.13 -0.08 -4.71
C PRO A 18 11.02 -0.60 -5.62
N ASP A 19 10.25 -1.59 -5.13
CA ASP A 19 9.15 -2.22 -5.84
C ASP A 19 8.13 -2.85 -4.88
N TRP A 20 7.02 -3.33 -5.47
CA TRP A 20 5.93 -3.99 -4.76
C TRP A 20 6.41 -5.24 -4.02
N THR A 21 7.20 -6.07 -4.68
CA THR A 21 7.69 -7.34 -4.12
C THR A 21 8.51 -7.12 -2.85
N SER A 22 9.40 -6.13 -2.86
CA SER A 22 10.21 -5.72 -1.71
C SER A 22 9.34 -5.20 -0.56
N GLY A 23 8.33 -4.38 -0.88
CA GLY A 23 7.37 -3.90 0.12
C GLY A 23 6.55 -5.02 0.76
N VAL A 24 5.99 -5.93 -0.05
CA VAL A 24 5.22 -7.08 0.43
C VAL A 24 6.08 -8.00 1.30
N ALA A 25 7.31 -8.30 0.87
CA ALA A 25 8.23 -9.13 1.65
C ALA A 25 8.53 -8.50 3.02
N ALA A 26 8.78 -7.19 3.07
CA ALA A 26 9.00 -6.47 4.32
C ALA A 26 7.77 -6.54 5.24
N LEU A 27 6.58 -6.29 4.69
CA LEU A 27 5.34 -6.30 5.46
C LEU A 27 4.95 -7.70 5.95
N ALA A 28 5.19 -8.74 5.14
CA ALA A 28 5.02 -10.12 5.54
C ALA A 28 5.96 -10.49 6.68
N ALA A 29 7.24 -10.10 6.60
CA ALA A 29 8.21 -10.31 7.66
C ALA A 29 7.83 -9.56 8.96
N ILE A 30 7.28 -8.35 8.84
CA ILE A 30 6.75 -7.59 9.97
C ILE A 30 5.54 -8.29 10.59
N ALA A 31 4.61 -8.79 9.77
CA ALA A 31 3.41 -9.49 10.24
C ALA A 31 3.72 -10.85 10.87
N ALA A 32 4.78 -11.52 10.41
CA ALA A 32 5.32 -12.72 11.03
C ALA A 32 6.14 -12.41 12.31
N SER A 33 6.48 -11.15 12.54
CA SER A 33 7.17 -10.71 13.74
C SER A 33 6.17 -10.47 14.88
N GLU A 34 6.65 -10.50 16.13
CA GLU A 34 5.82 -10.17 17.31
C GLU A 34 5.55 -8.64 17.45
N ALA A 35 5.66 -7.87 16.37
CA ALA A 35 5.39 -6.45 16.38
C ALA A 35 3.87 -6.21 16.33
N THR A 36 3.28 -5.81 17.45
CA THR A 36 1.88 -5.37 17.50
C THR A 36 1.77 -3.92 17.02
N LEU A 37 1.38 -3.74 15.75
CA LEU A 37 1.30 -2.42 15.11
C LEU A 37 -0.17 -1.98 14.98
N PRO A 38 -0.53 -0.74 15.38
CA PRO A 38 -1.89 -0.22 15.21
C PRO A 38 -2.30 -0.02 13.75
N SER A 39 -1.35 0.27 12.86
CA SER A 39 -1.63 0.44 11.44
C SER A 39 -0.41 0.05 10.60
N LEU A 40 -0.67 -0.53 9.43
CA LEU A 40 0.34 -0.91 8.46
C LEU A 40 -0.33 -0.91 7.08
N LEU A 41 0.18 -0.07 6.19
CA LEU A 41 -0.36 0.12 4.86
C LEU A 41 0.78 0.17 3.85
N LEU A 42 0.61 -0.46 2.68
CA LEU A 42 1.52 -0.36 1.54
C LEU A 42 0.73 0.02 0.29
N ARG A 43 1.17 1.08 -0.38
CA ARG A 43 0.63 1.58 -1.64
C ARG A 43 1.44 1.00 -2.79
N ASP A 44 0.76 0.59 -3.84
CA ASP A 44 1.40 0.27 -5.10
C ASP A 44 2.00 1.53 -5.76
N PRO A 45 2.70 1.40 -6.91
CA PRO A 45 3.34 2.54 -7.55
C PRO A 45 2.34 3.60 -8.03
N ALA A 46 1.19 3.18 -8.57
CA ALA A 46 0.16 4.09 -9.06
C ALA A 46 -0.43 4.93 -7.92
N GLU A 47 -0.73 4.31 -6.78
CA GLU A 47 -1.24 5.00 -5.60
C GLU A 47 -0.17 5.81 -4.86
N THR A 48 1.09 5.38 -4.93
CA THR A 48 2.23 6.15 -4.42
C THR A 48 2.40 7.45 -5.19
N ALA A 49 2.34 7.40 -6.53
CA ALA A 49 2.42 8.57 -7.39
C ALA A 49 1.22 9.53 -7.21
N ALA A 50 0.02 8.99 -6.98
CA ALA A 50 -1.20 9.78 -6.82
C ALA A 50 -1.33 10.49 -5.46
N ALA A 51 -0.47 10.17 -4.48
CA ALA A 51 -0.57 10.70 -3.12
C ALA A 51 0.75 11.31 -2.64
N PRO A 52 1.22 12.42 -3.22
CA PRO A 52 2.45 13.08 -2.77
C PRO A 52 2.36 13.52 -1.31
N THR A 53 3.49 13.56 -0.61
CA THR A 53 3.55 14.06 0.77
C THR A 53 3.92 15.54 0.81
N PRO A 54 3.30 16.34 1.72
CA PRO A 54 3.58 17.77 1.79
C PRO A 54 5.06 18.09 2.02
N ASP A 55 5.73 17.26 2.82
CA ASP A 55 7.10 17.48 3.26
C ASP A 55 8.15 17.04 2.23
N MET A 56 7.76 16.31 1.19
CA MET A 56 8.67 15.84 0.14
C MET A 56 7.98 15.85 -1.24
N PRO A 57 8.13 16.96 -2.01
CA PRO A 57 7.54 17.04 -3.33
C PRO A 57 8.07 15.94 -4.25
N PRO A 58 7.27 15.46 -5.22
CA PRO A 58 7.62 14.32 -6.07
C PRO A 58 8.98 14.40 -6.73
N GLU A 59 9.41 15.58 -7.23
CA GLU A 59 10.71 15.69 -7.91
C GLU A 59 11.88 15.51 -6.93
N ARG A 60 11.75 15.99 -5.69
CA ARG A 60 12.78 15.81 -4.65
C ARG A 60 12.84 14.38 -4.17
N LEU A 61 11.68 13.75 -3.96
CA LEU A 61 11.60 12.33 -3.62
C LEU A 61 12.22 11.47 -4.72
N ALA A 62 11.87 11.74 -5.98
CA ALA A 62 12.39 11.06 -7.15
C ALA A 62 13.92 11.23 -7.25
N GLY A 63 14.41 12.45 -7.09
CA GLY A 63 15.85 12.73 -7.09
C GLY A 63 16.59 12.03 -5.97
N TYR A 64 16.04 12.04 -4.74
CA TYR A 64 16.65 11.39 -3.58
C TYR A 64 16.66 9.86 -3.72
N LEU A 65 15.51 9.24 -3.97
CA LEU A 65 15.40 7.78 -4.09
C LEU A 65 16.18 7.24 -5.28
N GLY A 66 16.12 7.93 -6.42
CA GLY A 66 16.85 7.55 -7.63
C GLY A 66 18.37 7.69 -7.47
N ARG A 67 18.86 8.83 -6.97
CA ARG A 67 20.32 9.08 -6.88
C ARG A 67 20.99 8.36 -5.73
N VAL A 68 20.34 8.28 -4.56
CA VAL A 68 20.95 7.74 -3.35
C VAL A 68 20.77 6.23 -3.24
N TYR A 69 19.61 5.72 -3.66
CA TYR A 69 19.26 4.30 -3.51
C TYR A 69 19.07 3.56 -4.83
N GLY A 70 19.17 4.24 -5.97
CA GLY A 70 19.04 3.61 -7.29
C GLY A 70 17.60 3.18 -7.64
N TYR A 71 16.58 3.73 -6.96
CA TYR A 71 15.21 3.31 -7.20
C TYR A 71 14.67 3.80 -8.54
N ARG A 72 13.89 2.94 -9.18
CA ARG A 72 13.06 3.29 -10.33
C ARG A 72 11.74 3.90 -9.87
N ILE A 73 11.56 5.20 -10.11
CA ILE A 73 10.43 5.96 -9.56
C ILE A 73 9.06 5.44 -10.03
N ASP A 74 8.98 4.88 -11.23
CA ASP A 74 7.79 4.22 -11.78
C ASP A 74 7.40 2.94 -11.04
N ARG A 75 8.28 2.40 -10.18
CA ARG A 75 8.08 1.15 -9.42
C ARG A 75 8.02 1.37 -7.92
N VAL A 76 8.40 2.55 -7.44
CA VAL A 76 8.50 2.83 -6.00
C VAL A 76 7.15 2.63 -5.33
N CYS A 77 7.17 1.89 -4.23
CA CYS A 77 6.02 1.70 -3.36
C CYS A 77 6.24 2.42 -2.03
N ARG A 78 5.18 2.97 -1.46
CA ARG A 78 5.24 3.66 -0.17
C ARG A 78 4.44 2.92 0.88
N ALA A 79 5.04 2.71 2.04
CA ALA A 79 4.36 2.20 3.21
C ALA A 79 4.25 3.26 4.31
N THR A 80 3.17 3.19 5.07
CA THR A 80 3.02 3.93 6.33
C THR A 80 2.77 2.93 7.44
N ILE A 81 3.56 3.03 8.50
CA ILE A 81 3.51 2.11 9.64
C ILE A 81 3.29 2.92 10.91
N GLY A 82 2.20 2.62 11.60
CA GLY A 82 1.86 3.18 12.90
C GLY A 82 2.50 2.40 14.03
N PHE A 83 2.93 3.11 15.07
CA PHE A 83 3.49 2.57 16.30
C PHE A 83 2.67 3.07 17.49
N GLY A 84 2.26 2.16 18.37
CA GLY A 84 1.42 2.45 19.52
C GLY A 84 2.01 1.88 20.82
N GLY A 85 1.55 2.40 21.96
CA GLY A 85 1.98 1.97 23.29
C GLY A 85 2.92 2.95 23.98
N THR A 86 3.67 2.46 24.97
CA THR A 86 4.64 3.24 25.74
C THR A 86 5.84 3.65 24.90
N SER A 87 6.59 4.66 25.35
CA SER A 87 7.81 5.13 24.67
C SER A 87 8.83 4.00 24.43
N TRP A 88 8.98 3.09 25.40
CA TRP A 88 9.85 1.92 25.29
C TRP A 88 9.34 0.93 24.24
N GLN A 89 8.03 0.63 24.23
CA GLN A 89 7.41 -0.26 23.24
C GLN A 89 7.60 0.30 21.83
N VAL A 90 7.29 1.59 21.62
CA VAL A 90 7.47 2.27 20.34
C VAL A 90 8.93 2.24 19.90
N ARG A 91 9.89 2.50 20.80
CA ARG A 91 11.33 2.44 20.46
C ARG A 91 11.75 1.04 20.02
N ARG A 92 11.34 0.00 20.76
CA ARG A 92 11.66 -1.40 20.43
C ARG A 92 11.05 -1.82 19.09
N GLN A 93 9.77 -1.52 18.88
CA GLN A 93 9.07 -1.81 17.63
C GLN A 93 9.72 -1.10 16.44
N ARG A 94 10.04 0.18 16.55
CA ARG A 94 10.74 0.95 15.49
C ARG A 94 12.09 0.35 15.13
N SER A 95 12.87 -0.08 16.12
CA SER A 95 14.17 -0.71 15.86
C SER A 95 14.01 -2.03 15.10
N ARG A 96 13.04 -2.86 15.49
CA ARG A 96 12.77 -4.15 14.86
C ARG A 96 12.26 -3.97 13.43
N VAL A 97 11.20 -3.16 13.26
CA VAL A 97 10.61 -2.84 11.96
C VAL A 97 11.65 -2.18 11.04
N GLY A 98 12.44 -1.24 11.55
CA GLY A 98 13.48 -0.60 10.76
C GLY A 98 14.60 -1.54 10.31
N GLY A 99 14.85 -2.64 11.02
CA GLY A 99 15.75 -3.70 10.57
C GLY A 99 15.16 -4.49 9.40
N LEU A 100 13.90 -4.92 9.55
CA LEU A 100 13.16 -5.66 8.51
C LEU A 100 12.99 -4.84 7.23
N VAL A 101 12.61 -3.57 7.37
CA VAL A 101 12.50 -2.64 6.22
C VAL A 101 13.82 -2.59 5.46
N ARG A 102 14.95 -2.40 6.14
CA ARG A 102 16.28 -2.34 5.49
C ARG A 102 16.68 -3.66 4.84
N GLN A 103 16.38 -4.79 5.47
CA GLN A 103 16.67 -6.12 4.92
C GLN A 103 15.99 -6.36 3.57
N HIS A 104 14.81 -5.78 3.38
CA HIS A 104 14.05 -5.82 2.14
C HIS A 104 14.26 -4.57 1.27
N GLY A 105 15.39 -3.89 1.44
CA GLY A 105 15.80 -2.76 0.62
C GLY A 105 14.91 -1.54 0.77
N GLY A 106 14.18 -1.38 1.87
CA GLY A 106 13.36 -0.19 2.14
C GLY A 106 14.10 0.90 2.92
N VAL A 107 13.61 2.13 2.80
CA VAL A 107 14.19 3.33 3.44
C VAL A 107 13.13 4.08 4.25
N ALA A 108 13.49 4.51 5.45
CA ALA A 108 12.61 5.31 6.30
C ALA A 108 12.78 6.80 6.00
N VAL A 109 11.67 7.52 5.85
CA VAL A 109 11.68 8.97 5.54
C VAL A 109 11.18 9.86 6.69
N GLY A 110 10.92 9.25 7.85
CA GLY A 110 10.51 9.96 9.05
C GLY A 110 9.00 10.01 9.23
N LYS A 111 8.51 11.02 9.97
CA LYS A 111 7.09 11.13 10.30
C LYS A 111 6.30 11.45 9.04
N GLN A 112 5.32 10.62 8.74
CA GLN A 112 4.49 10.81 7.58
C GLN A 112 3.13 10.21 7.88
N ARG A 113 2.12 11.07 8.02
CA ARG A 113 0.75 10.61 8.20
C ARG A 113 0.21 10.15 6.86
N ASP A 114 -0.39 8.97 6.82
CA ASP A 114 -1.08 8.56 5.60
C ASP A 114 -2.47 9.19 5.57
N THR A 115 -2.78 9.88 4.50
CA THR A 115 -4.17 10.23 4.17
C THR A 115 -4.50 9.49 2.88
N PRO A 116 -5.35 8.44 2.94
CA PRO A 116 -5.77 7.73 1.75
C PRO A 116 -6.44 8.71 0.77
N PRO A 117 -6.06 8.72 -0.52
CA PRO A 117 -6.77 9.51 -1.50
C PRO A 117 -8.22 9.06 -1.54
N THR A 118 -9.12 10.00 -1.83
CA THR A 118 -10.53 9.68 -1.97
C THR A 118 -10.75 8.67 -3.09
N ASP A 119 -11.59 7.68 -2.84
CA ASP A 119 -12.08 6.72 -3.83
C ASP A 119 -13.40 7.22 -4.46
N ARG A 120 -13.74 8.51 -4.31
CA ARG A 120 -15.00 9.08 -4.81
C ARG A 120 -15.07 8.95 -6.33
N GLY A 121 -16.12 8.29 -6.82
CA GLY A 121 -16.30 8.01 -8.25
C GLY A 121 -15.54 6.79 -8.77
N ALA A 122 -14.81 6.06 -7.90
CA ALA A 122 -14.20 4.79 -8.23
C ALA A 122 -15.06 3.61 -7.76
N GLU A 123 -15.13 2.53 -8.54
CA GLU A 123 -15.54 1.23 -8.01
C GLU A 123 -14.40 0.73 -7.10
N THR A 124 -14.75 0.21 -5.91
CA THR A 124 -13.76 -0.34 -4.97
C THR A 124 -14.10 -1.77 -4.58
N ARG A 125 -13.06 -2.58 -4.37
CA ARG A 125 -13.16 -3.95 -3.88
C ARG A 125 -12.06 -4.24 -2.89
N GLU A 126 -12.36 -5.11 -1.93
CA GLU A 126 -11.38 -5.62 -0.99
C GLU A 126 -11.35 -7.14 -1.04
N ALA A 127 -10.16 -7.71 -0.91
CA ALA A 127 -9.93 -9.15 -0.87
C ALA A 127 -8.90 -9.45 0.22
N PHE A 128 -9.16 -10.48 1.03
CA PHE A 128 -8.12 -11.06 1.88
C PHE A 128 -7.47 -12.23 1.14
N VAL A 129 -6.14 -12.24 1.07
CA VAL A 129 -5.38 -13.27 0.37
C VAL A 129 -4.15 -13.72 1.16
N PRO A 130 -3.77 -15.01 1.07
CA PRO A 130 -2.50 -15.48 1.59
C PRO A 130 -1.32 -14.76 0.96
N TRP A 131 -0.23 -14.59 1.70
CA TRP A 131 0.99 -13.93 1.21
C TRP A 131 1.51 -14.51 -0.10
N SER A 132 1.40 -15.83 -0.27
CA SER A 132 1.84 -16.55 -1.47
C SER A 132 1.06 -16.23 -2.74
N ARG A 133 -0.16 -15.68 -2.64
CA ARG A 133 -1.02 -15.32 -3.78
C ARG A 133 -1.23 -13.82 -3.93
N LEU A 134 -0.70 -13.02 -3.01
CA LEU A 134 -1.00 -11.60 -2.91
C LEU A 134 -0.52 -10.83 -4.14
N THR A 135 0.70 -11.10 -4.60
CA THR A 135 1.25 -10.47 -5.81
C THR A 135 0.50 -10.93 -7.06
N ASP A 136 0.20 -12.22 -7.19
CA ASP A 136 -0.53 -12.76 -8.34
C ASP A 136 -1.92 -12.15 -8.48
N LEU A 137 -2.69 -12.06 -7.38
CA LEU A 137 -4.00 -11.40 -7.37
C LEU A 137 -3.87 -9.94 -7.82
N ARG A 138 -2.92 -9.19 -7.24
CA ARG A 138 -2.71 -7.79 -7.61
C ARG A 138 -2.44 -7.65 -9.09
N ASP A 139 -1.46 -8.40 -9.59
CA ASP A 139 -0.97 -8.25 -10.96
C ASP A 139 -2.04 -8.69 -11.98
N GLY A 140 -2.79 -9.75 -11.68
CA GLY A 140 -3.92 -10.20 -12.48
C GLY A 140 -5.08 -9.19 -12.54
N VAL A 141 -5.46 -8.59 -11.40
CA VAL A 141 -6.51 -7.56 -11.36
C VAL A 141 -6.06 -6.28 -12.08
N LEU A 142 -4.81 -5.84 -11.89
CA LEU A 142 -4.23 -4.70 -12.61
C LEU A 142 -4.24 -4.95 -14.12
N ALA A 143 -3.81 -6.13 -14.56
CA ALA A 143 -3.79 -6.51 -15.98
C ALA A 143 -5.21 -6.51 -16.57
N SER A 144 -6.19 -7.10 -15.87
CA SER A 144 -7.59 -7.11 -16.30
C SER A 144 -8.16 -5.70 -16.44
N ALA A 145 -7.89 -4.81 -15.48
CA ALA A 145 -8.33 -3.41 -15.56
C ALA A 145 -7.68 -2.66 -16.72
N HIS A 146 -6.37 -2.83 -16.93
CA HIS A 146 -5.67 -2.21 -18.06
C HIS A 146 -6.19 -2.72 -19.42
N GLN A 147 -6.52 -4.01 -19.53
CA GLN A 147 -7.16 -4.55 -20.72
C GLN A 147 -8.55 -3.96 -20.94
N ALA A 148 -9.34 -3.79 -19.88
CA ALA A 148 -10.66 -3.15 -19.96
C ALA A 148 -10.56 -1.68 -20.42
N PHE A 149 -9.56 -0.93 -19.95
CA PHE A 149 -9.29 0.42 -20.44
C PHE A 149 -8.96 0.44 -21.93
N ALA A 150 -8.12 -0.50 -22.39
CA ALA A 150 -7.75 -0.63 -23.79
C ALA A 150 -8.96 -0.96 -24.69
N LEU A 151 -9.81 -1.90 -24.27
CA LEU A 151 -11.03 -2.29 -25.00
C LEU A 151 -12.06 -1.16 -25.08
N ALA A 152 -12.21 -0.39 -23.99
CA ALA A 152 -13.09 0.78 -23.98
C ALA A 152 -12.48 2.00 -24.71
N GLY A 153 -11.19 1.96 -25.06
CA GLY A 153 -10.50 3.07 -25.71
C GLY A 153 -10.30 4.30 -24.81
N VAL A 154 -10.19 4.10 -23.49
CA VAL A 154 -10.13 5.19 -22.50
C VAL A 154 -8.89 5.16 -21.64
N ARG A 155 -8.55 6.31 -21.04
CA ARG A 155 -7.53 6.41 -20.00
C ARG A 155 -8.19 6.32 -18.63
N GLY A 156 -8.26 5.11 -18.09
CA GLY A 156 -8.72 4.87 -16.72
C GLY A 156 -7.58 4.86 -15.70
N THR A 157 -7.94 4.72 -14.43
CA THR A 157 -7.02 4.54 -13.31
C THR A 157 -7.38 3.28 -12.54
N ILE A 158 -6.38 2.48 -12.19
CA ILE A 158 -6.50 1.37 -11.26
C ILE A 158 -5.39 1.53 -10.22
N ARG A 159 -5.74 1.35 -8.95
CA ARG A 159 -4.83 1.46 -7.81
C ARG A 159 -5.04 0.29 -6.87
N CYS A 160 -3.97 -0.15 -6.22
CA CYS A 160 -4.00 -1.18 -5.20
C CYS A 160 -3.22 -0.75 -3.96
N ARG A 161 -3.76 -1.08 -2.79
CA ARG A 161 -3.06 -0.99 -1.51
C ARG A 161 -3.29 -2.22 -0.66
N LEU A 162 -2.26 -2.61 0.06
CA LEU A 162 -2.38 -3.49 1.21
C LEU A 162 -2.81 -2.63 2.41
N SER A 163 -4.01 -2.87 2.95
CA SER A 163 -4.60 -2.07 4.02
C SER A 163 -4.41 -2.67 5.42
N HIS A 164 -4.33 -4.00 5.51
CA HIS A 164 -4.16 -4.74 6.76
C HIS A 164 -3.28 -5.96 6.53
N ALA A 165 -2.29 -6.19 7.39
CA ALA A 165 -1.45 -7.37 7.37
C ALA A 165 -1.74 -8.28 8.57
N HIS A 166 -1.80 -9.58 8.31
CA HIS A 166 -1.99 -10.64 9.29
C HIS A 166 -0.88 -11.68 9.12
N HIS A 167 -0.75 -12.59 10.09
CA HIS A 167 0.23 -13.66 10.02
C HIS A 167 0.08 -14.51 8.74
N SER A 168 -1.15 -14.88 8.38
CA SER A 168 -1.45 -15.77 7.24
C SER A 168 -1.58 -15.07 5.89
N GLY A 169 -1.71 -13.74 5.85
CA GLY A 169 -1.98 -13.01 4.62
C GLY A 169 -2.29 -11.55 4.86
N ALA A 170 -2.81 -10.87 3.85
CA ALA A 170 -3.14 -9.46 3.95
C ALA A 170 -4.41 -9.13 3.17
N ARG A 171 -5.01 -7.99 3.51
CA ARG A 171 -6.13 -7.42 2.77
C ARG A 171 -5.62 -6.44 1.73
N LEU A 172 -5.97 -6.69 0.47
CA LEU A 172 -5.81 -5.73 -0.63
C LEU A 172 -7.10 -4.95 -0.81
N ARG A 173 -6.98 -3.66 -1.11
CA ARG A 173 -8.06 -2.79 -1.56
C ARG A 173 -7.70 -2.26 -2.94
N PHE A 174 -8.60 -2.48 -3.89
CA PHE A 174 -8.52 -1.99 -5.25
C PHE A 174 -9.49 -0.83 -5.44
N ALA A 175 -9.10 0.15 -6.25
CA ALA A 175 -9.95 1.26 -6.67
C ALA A 175 -9.76 1.52 -8.15
N VAL A 176 -10.84 1.42 -8.93
CA VAL A 176 -10.84 1.59 -10.39
C VAL A 176 -11.79 2.71 -10.82
N ALA A 177 -11.35 3.56 -11.74
CA ALA A 177 -12.18 4.60 -12.35
C ALA A 177 -11.90 4.73 -13.85
N PHE A 178 -12.97 4.79 -14.65
CA PHE A 178 -12.94 4.93 -16.11
C PHE A 178 -13.05 6.39 -16.58
N GLY A 179 -12.94 7.36 -15.66
CA GLY A 179 -13.18 8.76 -15.96
C GLY A 179 -14.67 9.02 -16.19
N THR A 180 -15.02 9.54 -17.37
CA THR A 180 -16.42 9.78 -17.78
C THR A 180 -17.02 8.63 -18.60
N ALA A 181 -16.25 7.59 -18.90
CA ALA A 181 -16.71 6.46 -19.68
C ALA A 181 -17.22 5.33 -18.80
N GLU A 182 -18.06 4.48 -19.38
CA GLU A 182 -18.49 3.24 -18.75
C GLU A 182 -17.44 2.13 -18.99
N PRO A 183 -17.30 1.18 -18.05
CA PRO A 183 -16.50 -0.02 -18.29
C PRO A 183 -17.09 -0.86 -19.44
N PRO A 184 -16.29 -1.71 -20.10
CA PRO A 184 -16.82 -2.66 -21.08
C PRO A 184 -17.95 -3.51 -20.49
N PRO A 185 -18.94 -3.91 -21.31
CA PRO A 185 -20.01 -4.80 -20.87
C PRO A 185 -19.45 -6.05 -20.18
N HIS A 186 -20.06 -6.45 -19.06
CA HIS A 186 -19.68 -7.60 -18.23
C HIS A 186 -18.33 -7.49 -17.51
N TRP A 187 -17.58 -6.40 -17.68
CA TRP A 187 -16.40 -6.13 -16.87
C TRP A 187 -16.76 -5.32 -15.63
N ASN A 188 -16.32 -5.79 -14.46
CA ASN A 188 -16.31 -5.01 -13.23
C ASN A 188 -15.19 -5.53 -12.32
N LEU A 189 -14.85 -4.76 -11.29
CA LEU A 189 -13.74 -5.10 -10.40
C LEU A 189 -14.00 -6.41 -9.63
N ARG A 190 -15.27 -6.75 -9.37
CA ARG A 190 -15.63 -8.04 -8.76
C ARG A 190 -15.27 -9.21 -9.68
N GLN A 191 -15.65 -9.14 -10.96
CA GLN A 191 -15.35 -10.19 -11.93
C GLN A 191 -13.83 -10.35 -12.10
N ALA A 192 -13.10 -9.23 -12.17
CA ALA A 192 -11.63 -9.26 -12.24
C ALA A 192 -10.99 -10.01 -11.06
N CYS A 193 -11.52 -9.87 -9.83
CA CYS A 193 -11.05 -10.65 -8.68
C CYS A 193 -11.44 -12.14 -8.75
N LEU A 194 -12.67 -12.43 -9.19
CA LEU A 194 -13.16 -13.82 -9.35
C LEU A 194 -12.35 -14.59 -10.39
N ASP A 195 -11.94 -13.95 -11.47
CA ASP A 195 -11.09 -14.55 -12.50
C ASP A 195 -9.71 -14.95 -11.96
N GLN A 196 -9.26 -14.35 -10.84
CA GLN A 196 -8.05 -14.74 -10.11
C GLN A 196 -8.31 -15.81 -9.03
N GLY A 197 -9.52 -16.35 -8.97
CA GLY A 197 -9.91 -17.39 -7.99
C GLY A 197 -10.02 -16.86 -6.57
N VAL A 198 -10.32 -15.57 -6.39
CA VAL A 198 -10.53 -14.95 -5.08
C VAL A 198 -11.96 -14.49 -4.95
N GLU A 199 -12.66 -15.03 -3.95
CA GLU A 199 -13.98 -14.55 -3.56
C GLU A 199 -13.86 -13.17 -2.90
N VAL A 200 -14.75 -12.27 -3.32
CA VAL A 200 -14.80 -10.84 -2.93
C VAL A 200 -16.21 -10.40 -2.62
#